data_AF-A0A949AVE1-F1
#
_entry.id   AF-A0A949AVE1-F1
#
_cell.length_a   1.000
_cell.length_b   1.000
_cell.length_c   1.000
_cell.angle_alpha   90.00
_cell.angle_beta   90.00
_cell.angle_gamma   90.00
#
_symmetry.space_group_name_H-M   'P 1'
#
loop_
_entity.id
_entity.type
_entity.pdbx_description
1 polymer ?
#
loop_
_entity_poly.entity_id
_entity_poly.type
_entity_poly.pdbx_seq_one_letter_code
_entity_poly.pdbx_strand_id
1 'polypeptide(L)' 'MPSGWEWVVIAVVVLVLFGGAKLAGIGKNAGKAIREFKEETAAGKAAVEPPAKSAKPEESSSPSAAEEPTSKE' A
#
# COMPACT_ATOMS: atom_id res chain seq x y z
N MET A 1 28.14 -10.15 8.70
CA MET A 1 27.03 -9.34 8.18
C MET A 1 25.97 -10.33 7.75
N PRO A 2 24.80 -10.41 8.41
CA PRO A 2 23.76 -11.35 8.02
C PRO A 2 23.41 -11.12 6.54
N SER A 3 23.51 -12.19 5.78
CA SER A 3 23.11 -12.29 4.39
C SER A 3 21.64 -11.88 4.30
N GLY A 4 21.28 -10.90 3.45
CA GLY A 4 19.93 -10.30 3.40
C GLY A 4 18.77 -11.30 3.26
N TRP A 5 19.05 -12.56 2.91
CA TRP A 5 18.16 -13.71 2.96
C TRP A 5 17.51 -13.93 4.34
N GLU A 6 18.22 -13.69 5.45
CA GLU A 6 17.66 -13.88 6.80
C GLU A 6 16.46 -12.97 7.07
N TRP A 7 16.44 -11.76 6.51
CA TRP A 7 15.29 -10.84 6.63
C TRP A 7 14.03 -11.37 5.97
N VAL A 8 14.17 -12.10 4.86
CA VAL A 8 13.04 -12.70 4.15
C VAL A 8 12.44 -13.82 4.98
N VAL A 9 13.28 -14.68 5.58
CA VAL A 9 12.82 -15.77 6.45
C VAL A 9 12.06 -15.21 7.67
N ILE A 10 12.58 -14.15 8.29
CA ILE A 10 11.91 -13.47 9.41
C ILE A 10 10.55 -12.91 8.97
N ALA A 11 10.48 -12.25 7.81
CA ALA A 11 9.24 -11.72 7.28
C ALA A 11 8.18 -12.81 7.02
N VAL A 12 8.61 -13.98 6.51
CA VAL A 12 7.73 -15.14 6.32
C VAL A 12 7.20 -15.66 7.64
N VAL A 13 8.05 -15.83 8.67
CA VAL A 13 7.61 -16.28 10.00
C VAL A 13 6.60 -15.31 10.61
N VAL A 14 6.83 -14.00 10.51
CA VAL A 14 5.89 -12.97 10.98
C VAL A 14 4.57 -13.05 10.20
N LEU A 15 4.61 -13.23 8.88
CA LEU A 15 3.41 -13.41 8.06
C LEU A 15 2.60 -14.65 8.46
N VAL A 16 3.25 -15.75 8.84
CA VAL A 16 2.57 -16.97 9.30
C VAL A 16 1.93 -16.76 10.68
N LEU A 17 2.63 -16.10 11.60
CA LEU A 17 2.13 -15.85 12.96
C LEU A 17 0.99 -14.82 13.01
N PHE A 18 1.14 -13.72 12.27
CA PHE A 18 0.17 -12.63 12.27
C PHE A 18 -0.91 -12.81 11.20
N GLY A 19 -0.61 -13.51 10.10
CA GLY A 19 -1.46 -13.62 8.92
C GLY A 19 -1.41 -12.37 8.03
N GLY A 20 -1.60 -12.58 6.72
CA GLY A 20 -1.61 -11.47 5.74
C GLY A 20 -2.72 -10.44 5.97
N ALA A 21 -3.88 -10.87 6.48
CA ALA A 21 -5.02 -9.98 6.72
C ALA A 21 -4.78 -8.94 7.82
N LYS A 22 -4.09 -9.32 8.91
CA LYS A 22 -3.75 -8.41 10.02
C LYS A 22 -2.72 -7.37 9.59
N LEU A 23 -1.65 -7.80 8.90
CA LEU A 23 -0.65 -6.90 8.35
C LEU A 23 -1.24 -5.96 7.30
N ALA A 24 -2.09 -6.47 6.40
CA ALA A 24 -2.78 -5.65 5.40
C ALA A 24 -3.74 -4.63 6.03
N GLY A 25 -4.43 -5.01 7.12
CA GLY A 25 -5.26 -4.09 7.89
C GLY A 25 -4.44 -2.94 8.49
N ILE A 26 -3.36 -3.26 9.21
CA ILE A 26 -2.47 -2.25 9.83
C ILE A 26 -1.83 -1.36 8.75
N GLY A 27 -1.36 -1.96 7.65
CA GLY A 27 -0.78 -1.23 6.53
C GLY A 27 -1.75 -0.28 5.84
N LYS A 28 -3.03 -0.68 5.68
CA LYS A 28 -4.07 0.21 5.12
C LYS A 28 -4.32 1.43 6.02
N ASN A 29 -4.48 1.21 7.32
CA ASN A 29 -4.71 2.30 8.28
C ASN A 29 -3.49 3.23 8.39
N ALA A 30 -2.29 2.66 8.51
CA ALA A 30 -1.04 3.43 8.58
C ALA A 30 -0.78 4.19 7.27
N GLY A 31 -0.99 3.56 6.11
CA GLY A 31 -0.82 4.19 4.80
C GLY A 31 -1.79 5.35 4.59
N LYS A 32 -3.03 5.24 5.07
CA LYS A 32 -4.01 6.33 5.02
C LYS A 32 -3.57 7.51 5.87
N ALA A 33 -3.11 7.26 7.11
CA ALA A 33 -2.58 8.29 7.99
C ALA A 33 -1.33 8.99 7.40
N ILE A 34 -0.40 8.23 6.81
CA ILE A 34 0.81 8.78 6.18
C ILE A 34 0.44 9.63 4.95
N ARG A 35 -0.54 9.20 4.16
CA ARG A 35 -0.99 9.92 2.96
C ARG A 35 -1.64 11.25 3.33
N GLU A 36 -2.53 11.24 4.32
CA GLU A 36 -3.21 12.44 4.83
C GLU A 36 -2.20 13.42 5.45
N PHE A 37 -1.25 12.92 6.25
CA PHE A 37 -0.16 13.73 6.79
C PHE A 37 0.70 14.37 5.68
N LYS A 38 0.96 13.64 4.60
CA LYS A 38 1.74 14.14 3.47
C LYS A 38 0.97 15.17 2.66
N GLU A 39 -0.33 14.99 2.45
CA GLU A 39 -1.20 15.94 1.77
C GLU A 39 -1.31 17.25 2.55
N GLU A 40 -1.51 17.19 3.87
CA GLU A 40 -1.54 18.39 4.73
C GLU A 40 -0.18 19.10 4.80
N THR A 41 0.90 18.34 4.94
CA THR A 41 2.27 18.90 4.95
C THR A 41 2.63 19.51 3.59
N ALA A 42 2.21 18.89 2.49
CA ALA A 42 2.42 19.42 1.14
C ALA A 42 1.56 20.66 0.88
N ALA A 43 0.32 20.69 1.33
CA ALA A 43 -0.56 21.86 1.24
C ALA A 43 -0.01 23.05 2.06
N GLY A 44 0.52 22.80 3.25
CA GLY A 44 1.17 23.82 4.07
C GLY A 44 2.47 24.36 3.44
N LYS A 45 3.23 23.52 2.71
CA LYS A 45 4.39 23.95 1.93
C LYS A 45 4.00 24.70 0.65
N ALA A 46 2.91 24.30 -0.01
CA ALA A 46 2.39 24.97 -1.21
C ALA A 46 1.76 26.35 -0.94
N ALA A 47 1.45 26.69 0.31
CA ALA A 47 1.04 28.06 0.67
C ALA A 47 2.19 29.07 0.57
N VAL A 48 3.44 28.62 0.41
CA VAL A 48 4.66 29.46 0.33
C VAL A 48 5.25 29.53 -1.10
N GLU A 49 4.78 28.71 -2.05
CA GLU A 49 5.24 28.72 -3.45
C GLU A 49 4.09 28.40 -4.43
N PRO A 50 4.00 29.06 -5.62
CA PRO A 50 2.86 28.89 -6.53
C PRO A 50 2.72 27.46 -7.07
N PRO A 51 1.47 26.97 -7.29
CA PRO A 51 1.20 25.54 -7.47
C PRO A 51 1.49 25.06 -8.90
N ALA A 52 2.51 24.23 -9.06
CA ALA A 52 2.68 23.38 -10.23
C ALA A 52 2.28 21.93 -9.91
N LYS A 53 1.02 21.59 -10.21
CA LYS A 53 0.54 20.31 -10.76
C LYS A 53 0.98 19.00 -10.06
N SER A 54 0.03 18.32 -9.40
CA SER A 54 0.02 16.85 -9.26
C SER A 54 -1.41 16.43 -8.92
N ALA A 55 -2.25 16.15 -9.93
CA ALA A 55 -2.49 14.80 -10.47
C ALA A 55 -3.15 13.88 -9.43
N LYS A 56 -4.49 13.84 -9.52
CA LYS A 56 -5.36 12.81 -8.96
C LYS A 56 -5.02 11.46 -9.61
N PRO A 57 -4.85 10.40 -8.82
CA PRO A 57 -5.13 9.05 -9.31
C PRO A 57 -6.42 8.55 -8.65
N GLU A 58 -7.50 8.65 -9.41
CA GLU A 58 -8.58 7.67 -9.34
C GLU A 58 -8.05 6.39 -9.97
N GLU A 59 -7.58 5.46 -9.15
CA GLU A 59 -7.55 4.06 -9.56
C GLU A 59 -7.62 3.19 -8.30
N SER A 60 -8.82 3.12 -7.74
CA SER A 60 -9.21 2.04 -6.83
C SER A 60 -9.55 0.83 -7.69
N SER A 61 -8.52 0.11 -8.10
CA SER A 61 -8.65 -1.28 -8.53
C SER A 61 -9.28 -2.08 -7.38
N SER A 62 -10.50 -2.56 -7.62
CA SER A 62 -11.13 -3.59 -6.81
C SER A 62 -10.72 -4.94 -7.39
N PRO A 63 -9.92 -5.77 -6.70
CA PRO A 63 -9.76 -7.16 -7.07
C PRO A 63 -10.81 -7.98 -6.32
N SER A 64 -11.91 -8.30 -7.00
CA SER A 64 -12.78 -9.44 -6.65
C SER A 64 -12.62 -10.41 -7.82
N ALA A 65 -11.62 -11.29 -7.78
CA ALA A 65 -11.76 -12.65 -7.24
C ALA A 65 -12.79 -13.49 -8.01
N ALA A 66 -12.24 -14.43 -8.81
CA ALA A 66 -12.78 -15.71 -9.22
C ALA A 66 -14.06 -15.74 -10.09
N GLU A 67 -13.93 -16.15 -11.35
CA GLU A 67 -14.40 -17.45 -11.84
C GLU A 67 -13.99 -17.65 -13.31
N GLU A 68 -13.03 -18.55 -13.55
CA GLU A 68 -12.92 -19.31 -14.80
C GLU A 68 -14.16 -20.21 -14.91
N PRO A 69 -14.81 -20.28 -16.09
CA PRO A 69 -14.68 -21.54 -16.81
C PRO A 69 -14.53 -21.37 -18.34
N THR A 70 -13.58 -22.11 -18.87
CA THR A 70 -13.58 -22.78 -20.17
C THR A 70 -14.99 -23.01 -20.76
N SER A 71 -15.26 -22.49 -21.97
CA SER A 71 -15.89 -23.26 -23.06
C SER A 71 -16.04 -22.43 -24.35
N LYS A 72 -15.82 -23.13 -25.49
CA LYS A 72 -15.69 -22.69 -26.90
C LYS A 72 -14.27 -22.24 -27.21
N GLU A 73 -13.52 -22.94 -28.07
CA GLU A 73 -13.90 -23.58 -29.35
C GLU A 73 -13.41 -25.04 -29.49
#